data_AF-A0A392QX46-F1
#
_entry.id   AF-A0A392QX46-F1
#
_cell.length_a   1.000
_cell.length_b   1.000
_cell.length_c   1.000
_cell.angle_alpha   90.00
_cell.angle_beta   90.00
_cell.angle_gamma   90.00
#
_symmetry.space_group_name_H-M   'P 1'
#
loop_
_entity.id
_entity.type
_entity.pdbx_description
1 polymer ?
#
loop_
_entity_poly.entity_id
_entity_poly.type
_entity_poly.pdbx_seq_one_letter_code
_entity_poly.pdbx_strand_id
1 'polypeptide(L)' 'MQIRYQNVTRLCHKKSIVTVNGQFPGPRVVAREGDRLVIKVVNNVQNNISIHWHGIRQLQSGWADGPAYVTQCPIQ' A
#
# COMPACT_ATOMS: atom_id res chain seq x y z
N MET A 1 5.19 6.46 -0.32
CA MET A 1 3.82 6.17 -0.77
C MET A 1 2.85 6.85 0.17
N GLN A 2 2.04 7.77 -0.37
CA GLN A 2 1.02 8.53 0.35
C GLN A 2 -0.32 7.83 0.20
N ILE A 3 -0.88 7.29 1.29
CA ILE A 3 -2.23 6.74 1.28
C ILE A 3 -3.21 7.90 1.49
N ARG A 4 -4.16 8.04 0.58
CA ARG A 4 -5.13 9.16 0.61
C ARG A 4 -6.42 8.80 -0.11
N TYR A 5 -7.50 9.48 0.26
CA TYR A 5 -8.73 9.44 -0.51
C TYR A 5 -8.58 10.20 -1.82
N GLN A 6 -9.13 9.64 -2.89
CA GLN A 6 -9.26 10.29 -4.18
C GLN A 6 -10.63 9.99 -4.77
N ASN A 7 -11.28 11.02 -5.31
CA ASN A 7 -12.50 10.84 -6.08
C ASN A 7 -12.17 10.24 -7.45
N VAL A 8 -12.73 9.07 -7.74
CA VAL A 8 -12.56 8.37 -9.02
C VAL A 8 -13.94 8.15 -9.64
N THR A 9 -14.05 8.43 -10.94
CA THR A 9 -15.27 8.20 -11.71
C THR A 9 -15.11 6.95 -12.57
N ARG A 10 -16.00 5.98 -12.41
CA ARG A 10 -16.14 4.83 -13.31
C ARG A 10 -17.60 4.55 -13.57
N LEU A 11 -17.94 4.17 -14.80
CA LEU A 11 -19.32 3.85 -15.20
C LEU A 11 -20.32 4.96 -14.82
N CYS A 12 -19.94 6.23 -15.02
CA CYS A 12 -20.72 7.42 -14.64
C CYS A 12 -21.00 7.59 -13.13
N HIS A 13 -20.37 6.80 -12.25
CA HIS A 13 -20.47 6.95 -10.80
C HIS A 13 -19.16 7.46 -10.21
N LYS A 14 -19.24 8.55 -9.45
CA LYS A 14 -18.12 9.13 -8.70
C LYS A 14 -18.11 8.58 -7.27
N LYS A 15 -16.99 8.02 -6.83
CA LYS A 15 -16.79 7.53 -5.45
C LYS A 15 -15.44 7.99 -4.94
N SER A 16 -15.38 8.33 -3.64
CA SER A 16 -14.13 8.53 -2.93
C SER A 16 -13.57 7.17 -2.54
N ILE A 17 -12.36 6.84 -2.99
CA ILE A 17 -11.70 5.56 -2.71
C ILE A 17 -10.31 5.81 -2.13
N VAL A 18 -9.79 4.84 -1.38
CA VAL A 18 -8.40 4.85 -0.91
C VAL A 18 -7.47 4.57 -2.08
N THR A 19 -6.43 5.39 -2.23
CA THR A 19 -5.45 5.29 -3.32
C THR A 19 -4.02 5.42 -2.80
N VAL A 20 -3.07 4.96 -3.60
CA VAL A 20 -1.63 5.16 -3.36
C VAL A 20 -1.16 6.30 -4.25
N ASN A 21 -0.58 7.35 -3.66
CA ASN A 21 -0.16 8.56 -4.35
C ASN A 21 -1.28 9.21 -5.19
N GLY A 22 -2.55 9.05 -4.83
CA GLY A 22 -3.68 9.62 -5.58
C GLY A 22 -3.97 8.93 -6.91
N GLN A 23 -3.33 7.79 -7.18
CA GLN A 23 -3.48 7.05 -8.44
C GLN A 23 -4.32 5.79 -8.21
N PHE A 24 -5.17 5.49 -9.18
CA PHE A 24 -5.94 4.26 -9.25
C PHE A 24 -5.86 3.66 -10.67
N PRO A 25 -5.26 2.47 -10.85
CA PRO A 25 -4.49 1.69 -9.86
C PRO A 25 -3.30 2.47 -9.27
N GLY A 26 -2.77 2.00 -8.14
CA GLY A 26 -1.56 2.59 -7.55
C GLY A 26 -0.35 2.50 -8.49
N PRO A 27 0.71 3.28 -8.24
CA PRO A 27 1.89 3.30 -9.10
C PRO A 27 2.61 1.95 -9.10
N ARG A 28 3.16 1.56 -10.25
CA ARG A 28 3.95 0.34 -10.39
C ARG A 28 5.25 0.46 -9.60
N VAL A 29 5.55 -0.57 -8.81
CA VAL A 29 6.89 -0.78 -8.24
C VAL A 29 7.67 -1.66 -9.20
N VAL A 30 8.84 -1.20 -9.64
CA VAL A 30 9.73 -1.93 -10.54
C VAL A 30 11.08 -2.04 -9.87
N ALA A 31 11.61 -3.26 -9.82
CA ALA A 31 12.91 -3.59 -9.26
C ALA A 31 13.49 -4.78 -10.03
N ARG A 32 14.78 -5.04 -9.85
CA ARG A 32 15.48 -6.22 -10.35
C ARG A 32 15.63 -7.24 -9.24
N GLU A 33 15.93 -8.49 -9.62
CA GLU A 33 16.26 -9.52 -8.66
C GLU A 33 17.47 -9.11 -7.81
N GLY A 34 17.38 -9.31 -6.49
CA GLY A 34 18.42 -8.92 -5.53
C GLY A 34 18.32 -7.47 -5.04
N ASP A 35 17.48 -6.62 -5.62
CA ASP A 35 17.31 -5.25 -5.14
C ASP A 35 16.68 -5.24 -3.74
N ARG A 36 17.17 -4.32 -2.89
CA ARG A 36 16.55 -3.99 -1.61
C ARG A 36 15.68 -2.74 -1.76
N LEU A 37 14.38 -2.91 -1.52
CA LEU A 37 13.43 -1.79 -1.59
C LEU A 37 13.22 -1.19 -0.20
N VAL A 38 13.26 0.15 -0.14
CA VAL A 38 12.84 0.92 1.04
C VAL A 38 11.65 1.79 0.64
N ILE A 39 10.46 1.44 1.12
CA ILE A 39 9.22 2.13 0.77
C ILE A 39 8.61 2.72 2.04
N LYS A 40 8.71 4.04 2.20
CA LYS A 40 8.01 4.76 3.28
C LYS A 40 6.54 4.85 2.93
N VAL A 41 5.67 4.23 3.72
CA VAL A 41 4.21 4.38 3.62
C VAL A 41 3.75 5.41 4.66
N VAL A 42 2.93 6.37 4.24
CA VAL A 42 2.35 7.40 5.11
C VAL A 42 0.84 7.33 4.99
N ASN A 43 0.16 7.07 6.10
CA ASN A 43 -1.29 7.06 6.14
C ASN A 43 -1.83 8.49 6.30
N ASN A 44 -2.62 8.98 5.35
CA ASN A 44 -3.34 10.26 5.47
C ASN A 44 -4.86 10.04 5.45
N VAL A 45 -5.33 8.80 5.63
CA VAL A 45 -6.75 8.50 5.81
C VAL A 45 -7.03 8.20 7.28
N GLN A 46 -8.29 8.34 7.69
CA GLN A 46 -8.69 8.10 9.09
C GLN A 46 -8.75 6.61 9.46
N ASN A 47 -8.82 5.73 8.45
CA ASN A 47 -8.86 4.29 8.68
C ASN A 47 -7.45 3.74 8.86
N ASN A 48 -7.35 2.73 9.72
CA ASN A 48 -6.17 1.88 9.85
C ASN A 48 -5.85 1.18 8.52
N ILE A 49 -4.57 1.20 8.11
CA ILE A 49 -4.12 0.60 6.83
C ILE A 49 -2.89 -0.28 7.04
N SER A 50 -2.80 -1.37 6.26
CA SER A 50 -1.54 -2.09 6.04
C SER A 50 -1.33 -2.38 4.55
N ILE A 51 -0.09 -2.62 4.13
CA ILE A 51 0.29 -2.91 2.74
C ILE A 51 1.03 -4.25 2.71
N HIS A 52 0.55 -5.18 1.88
CA HIS A 52 1.19 -6.47 1.66
C HIS A 52 1.84 -6.55 0.28
N TRP A 53 3.06 -7.09 0.25
CA TRP A 53 3.84 -7.27 -0.98
C TRP A 53 3.60 -8.67 -1.56
N HIS A 54 2.42 -8.86 -2.14
CA HIS A 54 1.99 -10.17 -2.63
C HIS A 54 3.02 -10.83 -3.56
N GLY A 55 3.49 -12.01 -3.17
CA GLY A 55 4.49 -12.80 -3.90
C GLY A 55 5.94 -12.60 -3.46
N ILE A 56 6.25 -11.62 -2.61
CA ILE A 56 7.59 -11.44 -2.04
C ILE A 56 7.75 -12.35 -0.82
N ARG A 57 8.84 -13.13 -0.79
CA ARG A 57 9.07 -14.14 0.26
C ARG A 57 9.37 -13.58 1.65
N GLN A 58 9.77 -12.31 1.74
CA GLN A 58 10.15 -11.65 3.00
C GLN A 58 11.17 -12.43 3.83
N LEU A 59 12.18 -13.03 3.18
CA LEU A 59 13.23 -13.76 3.87
C LEU A 59 13.97 -12.82 4.83
N GLN A 60 13.94 -13.15 6.12
CA GLN A 60 14.53 -12.36 7.21
C GLN A 60 13.89 -10.95 7.39
N SER A 61 12.75 -10.68 6.76
CA SER A 61 12.04 -9.39 6.83
C SER A 61 10.53 -9.56 7.06
N GLY A 62 10.11 -10.61 7.77
CA GLY A 62 8.70 -10.93 8.00
C GLY A 62 7.87 -9.81 8.65
N TRP A 63 8.51 -8.92 9.43
CA TRP A 63 7.88 -7.73 10.01
C TRP A 63 7.41 -6.71 8.96
N ALA A 64 7.89 -6.80 7.71
CA ALA A 64 7.51 -5.94 6.59
C ALA A 64 6.51 -6.63 5.64
N ASP A 65 5.96 -7.78 6.01
CA ASP A 65 5.08 -8.56 5.13
C ASP A 65 3.71 -7.91 4.93
N GLY A 66 3.12 -7.29 5.97
CA GLY A 66 1.92 -6.47 5.83
C GLY A 66 0.59 -7.00 6.39
N PRO A 67 0.32 -8.31 6.52
CA PRO A 67 -0.94 -8.78 7.11
C PRO A 67 -1.12 -8.27 8.56
N ALA A 68 -2.14 -7.42 8.74
CA ALA A 68 -2.42 -6.80 10.04
C ALA A 68 -2.73 -7.84 11.12
N TYR A 69 -2.20 -7.63 12.31
CA TYR A 69 -2.31 -8.50 13.49
C TYR A 69 -1.67 -9.90 13.34
N VAL A 70 -0.96 -10.14 12.23
CA VAL A 70 -0.09 -11.32 12.06
C VAL A 70 1.36 -10.88 12.12
N THR A 71 1.77 -9.94 11.27
CA THR A 71 3.17 -9.48 11.19
C THR A 71 3.38 -8.06 11.69
N GLN A 72 2.31 -7.26 11.78
CA GLN A 72 2.37 -5.88 12.28
C GLN A 72 1.01 -5.37 12.76
N CYS A 73 1.01 -4.36 13.63
CA CYS A 73 -0.16 -3.51 13.81
C CYS A 73 -0.38 -2.63 12.56
N PRO A 74 -1.63 -2.22 12.26
CA PRO A 74 -1.89 -1.27 11.19
C PRO A 74 -1.19 0.08 11.41
N ILE A 75 -0.87 0.76 10.30
CA ILE A 75 -0.42 2.15 10.30
C ILE A 75 -1.63 3.04 10.61
N GLN A 76 -1.48 3.91 11.60
CA GLN A 76 -2.49 4.89 12.03
C GLN A 76 -2.41 6.14 11.15
#